data_AF-A0AAV7HIZ2-F1
#
_entry.id   AF-A0AAV7HIZ2-F1
#
_cell.length_a   1.000
_cell.length_b   1.000
_cell.length_c   1.000
_cell.angle_alpha   90.00
_cell.angle_beta   90.00
_cell.angle_gamma   90.00
#
_symmetry.space_group_name_H-M   'P 1'
#
loop_
_entity.id
_entity.type
_entity.pdbx_description
1 polymer ?
#
loop_
_entity_poly.entity_id
_entity_poly.type
_entity_poly.pdbx_seq_one_letter_code
_entity_poly.pdbx_strand_id
1 'polypeptide(L)'
;MVWQTSLPLVALFVLSFGSFELVYFSSVLYKFTSGGYLPLTFASVLYFVMYVWNYVQTKRHNFEVEQKVSTEYLNSIGSNLGISRVPGLGLLYTELTHGIPAIFHHFLINLPAIHSVLVFVSVKYLPVNTVPAEERFLLQRVGPKDYKMYRCIARYGYRDMRIGNEEFELFLMENLKNFIRNESWEEGDSSVEEEEIRFLEKSREAGVVYLLGHSGVRASENSSLLKRVIVNYVYDFLRRNCRQGFVDLQIPNKNLLQVGMNYSV
;
A
#
# COMPACT_ATOMS: atom_id res chain seq x y z
N MET A 1 6.11 12.55 -31.77
CA MET A 1 6.69 12.89 -33.09
C MET A 1 8.21 12.77 -33.00
N VAL A 2 8.79 11.59 -33.24
CA VAL A 2 10.26 11.38 -33.16
C VAL A 2 10.86 10.86 -34.47
N TRP A 3 10.04 10.34 -35.40
CA TRP A 3 10.53 9.85 -36.69
C TRP A 3 9.81 10.58 -37.82
N GLN A 4 10.51 11.52 -38.48
CA GLN A 4 10.06 12.17 -39.73
C GLN A 4 10.22 11.22 -40.94
N THR A 5 9.80 9.97 -40.80
CA THR A 5 9.85 8.99 -41.92
C THR A 5 8.61 9.14 -42.78
N SER A 6 8.78 9.06 -44.10
CA SER A 6 7.67 9.11 -45.04
C SER A 6 6.70 7.94 -44.80
N LEU A 7 5.42 8.24 -44.63
CA LEU A 7 4.33 7.27 -44.51
C LEU A 7 4.41 6.08 -45.50
N PRO A 8 4.73 6.27 -46.80
CA PRO A 8 4.87 5.15 -47.73
C PRO A 8 5.99 4.18 -47.37
N LEU A 9 7.09 4.65 -46.78
CA LEU A 9 8.23 3.80 -46.41
C LEU A 9 7.88 2.91 -45.20
N VAL A 10 7.12 3.45 -44.24
CA VAL A 10 6.56 2.70 -43.11
C VAL A 10 5.57 1.64 -43.61
N ALA A 11 4.69 2.01 -44.54
CA ALA A 11 3.73 1.08 -45.13
C ALA A 11 4.43 -0.07 -45.88
N LEU A 12 5.48 0.23 -46.66
CA LEU A 12 6.27 -0.77 -47.37
C LEU A 12 6.98 -1.74 -46.41
N PHE A 13 7.55 -1.23 -45.32
CA PHE A 13 8.15 -2.05 -44.27
C PHE A 13 7.12 -2.99 -43.63
N VAL A 14 5.96 -2.45 -43.20
CA VAL A 14 4.89 -3.22 -42.57
C VAL A 14 4.33 -4.27 -43.53
N LEU A 15 4.18 -3.96 -44.81
CA LEU A 15 3.71 -4.93 -45.81
C LEU A 15 4.72 -6.05 -46.05
N SER A 16 6.01 -5.72 -46.18
CA SER A 16 7.06 -6.72 -46.40
C SER A 16 7.19 -7.67 -45.21
N PHE A 17 7.44 -7.14 -44.01
CA PHE A 17 7.58 -7.96 -42.79
C PHE A 17 6.27 -8.62 -42.38
N GLY A 18 5.15 -7.89 -42.47
CA GLY A 18 3.83 -8.43 -42.14
C GLY A 18 3.44 -9.61 -43.03
N SER A 19 3.84 -9.62 -44.31
CA SER A 19 3.61 -10.76 -45.19
C SER A 19 4.39 -12.00 -44.75
N PHE A 20 5.66 -11.86 -44.38
CA PHE A 20 6.47 -12.96 -43.84
C PHE A 20 5.86 -13.53 -42.55
N GLU A 21 5.45 -12.65 -41.63
CA GLU A 21 4.80 -13.04 -40.38
C GLU A 21 3.44 -13.73 -40.62
N LEU A 22 2.64 -13.27 -41.58
CA LEU A 22 1.36 -13.91 -41.93
C LEU A 22 1.55 -15.32 -42.51
N VAL A 23 2.55 -15.51 -43.36
CA VAL A 23 2.89 -16.85 -43.90
C VAL A 23 3.35 -17.78 -42.77
N TYR A 24 4.19 -17.27 -41.86
CA TYR A 24 4.63 -18.02 -40.69
C TYR A 24 3.45 -18.37 -39.76
N PHE A 25 2.60 -17.40 -39.44
CA PHE A 25 1.40 -17.59 -38.61
C PHE A 25 0.44 -18.62 -39.23
N SER A 26 0.21 -18.55 -40.54
CA SER A 26 -0.60 -19.53 -41.28
C SER A 26 -0.01 -20.96 -41.17
N SER A 27 1.31 -21.09 -41.30
CA SER A 27 2.02 -22.37 -41.14
C SER A 27 1.85 -22.96 -39.73
N VAL A 28 1.92 -22.11 -38.70
CA VAL A 28 1.70 -22.52 -37.30
C VAL A 28 0.24 -22.89 -37.04
N LEU A 29 -0.72 -22.15 -37.61
CA LEU A 29 -2.16 -22.44 -37.50
C LEU A 29 -2.53 -23.78 -38.14
N TYR A 30 -1.85 -24.20 -39.21
CA TYR A 30 -2.09 -25.51 -39.82
C TYR A 30 -1.85 -26.67 -38.84
N LYS A 31 -0.87 -26.54 -37.94
CA LYS A 31 -0.58 -27.54 -36.89
C LYS A 31 -1.31 -27.26 -35.57
N PHE A 32 -2.28 -26.35 -35.57
CA PHE A 32 -3.00 -25.97 -34.35
C PHE A 32 -3.70 -27.19 -33.74
N THR A 33 -4.40 -27.99 -34.54
CA THR A 33 -5.12 -29.20 -34.10
C THR A 33 -4.18 -30.32 -33.64
N SER A 34 -2.94 -30.36 -34.17
CA SER A 34 -1.92 -31.36 -33.82
C SER A 34 -1.10 -31.04 -32.57
N GLY A 35 -1.44 -29.96 -31.85
CA GLY A 35 -0.79 -29.59 -30.58
C GLY A 35 -0.36 -28.12 -30.46
N GLY A 36 -0.50 -27.32 -31.53
CA GLY A 36 -0.21 -25.89 -31.50
C GLY A 36 -1.11 -25.06 -30.56
N TYR A 37 -2.25 -25.61 -30.13
CA TYR A 37 -3.14 -24.96 -29.15
C TYR A 37 -2.60 -25.00 -27.71
N LEU A 38 -1.68 -25.92 -27.40
CA LEU A 38 -1.23 -26.14 -26.01
C LEU A 38 -0.54 -24.91 -25.41
N PRO A 39 0.42 -24.23 -26.08
CA PRO A 39 1.02 -23.01 -25.54
C PRO A 39 0.02 -21.86 -25.43
N LEU A 40 -0.93 -21.76 -26.38
CA LEU A 40 -1.95 -20.70 -26.38
C LEU A 40 -2.93 -20.86 -25.22
N THR A 41 -3.38 -22.08 -24.96
CA THR A 41 -4.26 -22.39 -23.82
C THR A 41 -3.56 -22.13 -22.50
N PHE A 42 -2.30 -22.56 -22.35
CA PHE A 42 -1.50 -22.27 -21.16
C PHE A 42 -1.30 -20.75 -20.94
N ALA A 43 -0.92 -20.02 -21.98
CA ALA A 43 -0.77 -18.56 -21.92
C ALA A 43 -2.09 -17.86 -21.57
N SER A 44 -3.21 -18.33 -22.13
CA SER A 44 -4.55 -17.80 -21.83
C SER A 44 -4.93 -17.99 -20.37
N VAL A 45 -4.64 -19.16 -19.79
CA VAL A 45 -4.89 -19.43 -18.36
C VAL A 45 -4.05 -18.52 -17.46
N LEU A 46 -2.75 -18.40 -17.74
CA LEU A 46 -1.87 -17.51 -16.98
C LEU A 46 -2.31 -16.04 -17.11
N TYR A 47 -2.64 -15.60 -18.32
CA TYR A 47 -3.15 -14.27 -18.56
C TYR A 47 -4.44 -14.02 -17.77
N PHE A 48 -5.38 -14.98 -17.75
CA PHE A 48 -6.61 -14.86 -16.99
C PHE A 48 -6.35 -14.71 -15.49
N VAL A 49 -5.45 -15.52 -14.92
CA VAL A 49 -5.06 -15.42 -13.50
C VAL A 49 -4.47 -14.04 -13.18
N MET A 50 -3.53 -13.57 -13.99
CA MET A 50 -2.91 -12.25 -13.82
C MET A 50 -3.93 -11.12 -14.03
N TYR A 51 -4.82 -11.26 -15.00
CA TYR A 51 -5.87 -10.28 -15.28
C TYR A 51 -6.83 -10.14 -14.10
N VAL A 52 -7.33 -11.26 -13.55
CA VAL A 52 -8.22 -11.25 -12.38
C VAL A 52 -7.51 -10.65 -11.17
N TRP A 53 -6.25 -11.04 -10.93
CA TRP A 53 -5.46 -10.49 -9.84
C TRP A 53 -5.31 -8.97 -9.97
N ASN A 54 -4.85 -8.49 -11.13
CA ASN A 54 -4.63 -7.07 -11.38
C ASN A 54 -5.93 -6.27 -11.31
N TYR A 55 -7.02 -6.80 -11.89
CA TYR A 55 -8.34 -6.16 -11.88
C TYR A 55 -8.83 -5.91 -10.45
N VAL A 56 -8.83 -6.94 -9.60
CA VAL A 56 -9.33 -6.82 -8.22
C VAL A 56 -8.40 -5.96 -7.37
N GLN A 57 -7.08 -6.11 -7.50
CA GLN A 57 -6.12 -5.28 -6.76
C GLN A 57 -6.24 -3.80 -7.12
N THR A 58 -6.41 -3.49 -8.41
CA THR A 58 -6.61 -2.11 -8.86
C THR A 58 -7.90 -1.52 -8.31
N LYS A 59 -9.00 -2.29 -8.36
CA LYS A 59 -10.28 -1.82 -7.81
C LYS A 59 -10.25 -1.65 -6.30
N ARG A 60 -9.59 -2.55 -5.58
CA ARG A 60 -9.36 -2.42 -4.13
C ARG A 60 -8.60 -1.14 -3.81
N HIS A 61 -7.51 -0.87 -4.52
CA HIS A 61 -6.71 0.32 -4.33
C HIS A 61 -7.51 1.60 -4.61
N ASN A 62 -8.24 1.64 -5.73
CA ASN A 62 -9.08 2.79 -6.06
C ASN A 62 -10.17 3.01 -5.01
N PHE A 63 -10.80 1.95 -4.51
CA PHE A 63 -11.79 2.04 -3.44
C PHE A 63 -11.19 2.63 -2.15
N GLU A 64 -9.97 2.21 -1.78
CA GLU A 64 -9.27 2.75 -0.61
C GLU A 64 -8.88 4.22 -0.77
N VAL A 65 -8.50 4.63 -1.99
CA VAL A 65 -8.20 6.03 -2.33
C VAL A 65 -9.46 6.89 -2.37
N GLU A 66 -10.57 6.37 -2.90
CA GLU A 66 -11.86 7.07 -2.99
C GLU A 66 -12.52 7.22 -1.62
N GLN A 67 -12.45 6.19 -0.77
CA GLN A 67 -12.96 6.22 0.60
C GLN A 67 -11.95 6.75 1.61
N LYS A 68 -10.83 7.34 1.15
CA LYS A 68 -9.88 7.96 2.08
C LYS A 68 -10.60 9.05 2.87
N VAL A 69 -10.43 9.02 4.17
CA VAL A 69 -11.02 10.02 5.05
C VAL A 69 -10.11 11.25 5.00
N SER A 70 -10.67 12.42 4.69
CA SER A 70 -9.89 13.65 4.65
C SER A 70 -9.42 14.02 6.06
N THR A 71 -8.31 14.75 6.15
CA THR A 71 -7.82 15.27 7.43
C THR A 71 -8.80 16.27 8.05
N GLU A 72 -9.71 16.86 7.27
CA GLU A 72 -10.80 17.68 7.80
C GLU A 72 -11.76 16.88 8.68
N TYR A 73 -11.92 15.58 8.46
CA TYR A 73 -12.70 14.72 9.36
C TYR A 73 -12.07 14.69 10.76
N LEU A 74 -10.76 14.49 10.91
CA LEU A 74 -10.13 14.57 12.24
C LEU A 74 -10.29 15.94 12.92
N ASN A 75 -10.32 17.01 12.11
CA ASN A 75 -10.53 18.36 12.62
C ASN A 75 -11.99 18.62 13.01
N SER A 76 -12.96 18.03 12.28
CA SER A 76 -14.38 18.20 12.56
C SER A 76 -14.87 17.38 13.76
N ILE A 77 -14.17 16.30 14.12
CA ILE A 77 -14.53 15.53 15.32
C ILE A 77 -13.89 16.09 16.60
N GLY A 78 -12.96 17.05 16.49
CA GLY A 78 -12.42 17.81 17.62
C GLY A 78 -11.56 17.03 18.63
N SER A 79 -11.07 17.73 19.64
CA SER A 79 -10.17 17.21 20.69
C SER A 79 -10.84 16.27 21.71
N ASN A 80 -12.17 16.25 21.77
CA ASN A 80 -12.97 15.46 22.73
C ASN A 80 -13.75 14.33 22.04
N LEU A 81 -13.04 13.53 21.24
CA LEU A 81 -13.61 12.41 20.49
C LEU A 81 -14.20 11.28 21.36
N GLY A 82 -14.15 11.39 22.69
CA GLY A 82 -14.45 10.28 23.61
C GLY A 82 -13.53 9.06 23.37
N ILE A 83 -12.50 9.20 22.54
CA ILE A 83 -11.52 8.17 22.26
C ILE A 83 -10.52 8.16 23.40
N SER A 84 -10.44 7.03 24.08
CA SER A 84 -9.47 6.82 25.15
C SER A 84 -8.05 6.70 24.57
N ARG A 85 -7.11 7.47 25.11
CA ARG A 85 -5.70 7.41 24.70
C ARG A 85 -4.94 6.51 25.64
N VAL A 86 -4.56 5.32 25.17
CA VAL A 86 -3.77 4.37 25.94
C VAL A 86 -2.27 4.67 25.77
N PRO A 87 -1.45 4.52 26.83
CA PRO A 87 -0.01 4.74 26.70
C PRO A 87 0.60 3.71 25.74
N GLY A 88 1.41 4.16 24.80
CA GLY A 88 2.10 3.29 23.85
C GLY A 88 2.32 3.94 22.48
N LEU A 89 3.05 3.24 21.61
CA LEU A 89 3.25 3.61 20.22
C LEU A 89 2.45 2.66 19.31
N GLY A 90 1.48 3.22 18.58
CA GLY A 90 0.72 2.47 17.59
C GLY A 90 1.29 2.67 16.19
N LEU A 91 1.70 1.59 15.52
CA LEU A 91 2.14 1.62 14.12
C LEU A 91 1.05 1.06 13.22
N LEU A 92 0.31 1.91 12.52
CA LEU A 92 -0.73 1.47 11.57
C LEU A 92 -0.15 1.37 10.17
N TYR A 93 -0.03 0.15 9.63
CA TYR A 93 0.46 -0.05 8.27
C TYR A 93 -0.65 0.17 7.25
N THR A 94 -0.36 0.98 6.24
CA THR A 94 -1.29 1.30 5.16
C THR A 94 -0.58 1.48 3.82
N GLU A 95 -1.24 1.11 2.73
CA GLU A 95 -0.75 1.33 1.36
C GLU A 95 -0.92 2.80 0.91
N LEU A 96 -1.73 3.61 1.63
CA LEU A 96 -2.03 4.99 1.31
C LEU A 96 -0.89 5.95 1.69
N THR A 97 -0.38 6.71 0.72
CA THR A 97 0.64 7.74 0.97
C THR A 97 0.05 9.07 1.45
N HIS A 98 -1.25 9.29 1.26
CA HIS A 98 -1.96 10.52 1.64
C HIS A 98 -3.33 10.20 2.23
N GLY A 99 -3.80 11.03 3.16
CA GLY A 99 -5.11 10.87 3.81
C GLY A 99 -5.17 9.69 4.77
N ILE A 100 -6.25 9.60 5.54
CA ILE A 100 -6.38 8.59 6.60
C ILE A 100 -7.07 7.37 6.02
N PRO A 101 -6.52 6.16 6.23
CA PRO A 101 -7.13 4.96 5.67
C PRO A 101 -8.51 4.70 6.30
N ALA A 102 -9.49 4.31 5.50
CA ALA A 102 -10.86 4.05 5.96
C ALA A 102 -10.92 3.00 7.08
N ILE A 103 -9.95 2.06 7.10
CA ILE A 103 -9.82 1.05 8.16
C ILE A 103 -9.63 1.67 9.55
N PHE A 104 -8.99 2.85 9.62
CA PHE A 104 -8.77 3.55 10.89
C PHE A 104 -10.10 4.06 11.46
N HIS A 105 -10.95 4.65 10.62
CA HIS A 105 -12.29 5.07 11.03
C HIS A 105 -13.14 3.88 11.48
N HIS A 106 -13.14 2.79 10.72
CA HIS A 106 -13.83 1.56 11.11
C HIS A 106 -13.29 0.98 12.43
N PHE A 107 -11.98 1.04 12.65
CA PHE A 107 -11.35 0.64 13.90
C PHE A 107 -11.84 1.50 15.07
N LEU A 108 -11.88 2.83 14.92
CA LEU A 108 -12.32 3.75 15.96
C LEU A 108 -13.78 3.57 16.39
N ILE A 109 -14.68 3.26 15.45
CA ILE A 109 -16.09 3.00 15.75
C ILE A 109 -16.25 1.74 16.62
N ASN A 110 -15.48 0.69 16.31
CA ASN A 110 -15.58 -0.58 17.03
C ASN A 110 -14.78 -0.58 18.33
N LEU A 111 -13.67 0.17 18.37
CA LEU A 111 -12.81 0.34 19.52
C LEU A 111 -12.43 1.82 19.64
N PRO A 112 -13.12 2.59 20.50
CA PRO A 112 -12.82 4.00 20.73
C PRO A 112 -11.59 4.17 21.64
N ALA A 113 -10.48 3.50 21.30
CA ALA A 113 -9.21 3.60 22.00
C ALA A 113 -8.04 3.55 21.01
N ILE A 114 -7.11 4.50 21.15
CA ILE A 114 -5.87 4.55 20.34
C ILE A 114 -4.66 4.81 21.21
N HIS A 115 -3.49 4.43 20.71
CA HIS A 115 -2.21 4.70 21.36
C HIS A 115 -1.93 6.20 21.49
N SER A 116 -1.14 6.59 22.49
CA SER A 116 -0.79 7.97 22.79
C SER A 116 -0.02 8.64 21.66
N VAL A 117 0.82 7.87 20.96
CA VAL A 117 1.42 8.25 19.68
C VAL A 117 0.99 7.25 18.61
N LEU A 118 0.52 7.76 17.47
CA LEU A 118 0.11 6.93 16.33
C LEU A 118 0.93 7.30 15.10
N VAL A 119 1.50 6.30 14.44
CA VAL A 119 2.25 6.48 13.19
C VAL A 119 1.61 5.66 12.08
N PHE A 120 1.16 6.33 11.03
CA PHE A 120 0.72 5.69 9.78
C PHE A 120 1.96 5.31 8.97
N VAL A 121 2.28 4.04 8.88
CA VAL A 121 3.47 3.52 8.20
C VAL A 121 3.09 3.03 6.79
N SER A 122 3.75 3.57 5.78
CA SER A 122 3.58 3.15 4.38
C SER A 122 4.91 2.72 3.79
N VAL A 123 5.04 1.43 3.50
CA VAL A 123 6.24 0.87 2.87
C VAL A 123 6.10 0.93 1.35
N LYS A 124 7.06 1.54 0.66
CA LYS A 124 7.10 1.67 -0.80
C LYS A 124 8.41 1.13 -1.35
N TYR A 125 8.32 0.22 -2.31
CA TYR A 125 9.47 -0.27 -3.06
C TYR A 125 9.65 0.56 -4.32
N LEU A 126 10.85 1.12 -4.50
CA LEU A 126 11.23 1.95 -5.63
C LEU A 126 12.09 1.16 -6.62
N PRO A 127 12.03 1.46 -7.93
CA PRO A 127 12.81 0.78 -8.96
C PRO A 127 14.27 1.28 -9.00
N VAL A 128 14.88 1.47 -7.83
CA VAL A 128 16.27 1.94 -7.65
C VAL A 128 17.05 0.94 -6.81
N ASN A 129 18.37 0.92 -6.98
CA ASN A 129 19.23 -0.07 -6.34
C ASN A 129 19.12 -0.02 -4.80
N THR A 130 19.45 1.15 -4.26
CA THR A 130 19.39 1.45 -2.84
C THR A 130 18.92 2.88 -2.66
N VAL A 131 18.05 3.10 -1.68
CA VAL A 131 17.57 4.45 -1.34
C VAL A 131 18.53 5.06 -0.31
N PRO A 132 19.01 6.30 -0.50
CA PRO A 132 19.81 7.01 0.50
C PRO A 132 19.13 7.07 1.86
N ALA A 133 19.89 7.04 2.96
CA ALA A 133 19.34 6.99 4.32
C ALA A 133 18.44 8.19 4.64
N GLU A 134 18.80 9.37 4.14
CA GLU A 134 18.06 10.63 4.32
C GLU A 134 16.70 10.65 3.60
N GLU A 135 16.56 9.95 2.47
CA GLU A 135 15.30 9.85 1.72
C GLU A 135 14.50 8.59 2.06
N ARG A 136 15.05 7.72 2.90
CA ARG A 136 14.46 6.42 3.25
C ARG A 136 13.19 6.59 4.06
N PHE A 137 13.16 7.55 4.97
CA PHE A 137 12.03 7.81 5.86
C PHE A 137 11.51 9.23 5.64
N LEU A 138 10.36 9.34 4.98
CA LEU A 138 9.68 10.63 4.85
C LEU A 138 8.60 10.75 5.92
N LEU A 139 8.75 11.76 6.77
CA LEU A 139 7.84 12.02 7.87
C LEU A 139 6.97 13.24 7.61
N GLN A 140 5.71 13.14 8.00
CA GLN A 140 4.72 14.21 7.91
C GLN A 140 3.80 14.15 9.12
N ARG A 141 3.36 15.30 9.63
CA ARG A 141 2.36 15.37 10.70
C ARG A 141 0.95 15.17 10.13
N VAL A 142 0.08 14.47 10.88
CA VAL A 142 -1.31 14.20 10.48
C VAL A 142 -2.25 14.93 11.43
N GLY A 143 -2.81 16.06 10.98
CA GLY A 143 -3.65 16.91 11.82
C GLY A 143 -2.85 17.82 12.76
N PRO A 144 -3.51 18.44 13.76
CA PRO A 144 -2.88 19.34 14.73
C PRO A 144 -1.83 18.64 15.61
N LYS A 145 -0.89 19.41 16.17
CA LYS A 145 0.20 18.89 17.02
C LYS A 145 -0.28 18.07 18.21
N ASP A 146 -1.38 18.49 18.83
CA ASP A 146 -2.00 17.84 19.99
C ASP A 146 -2.41 16.39 19.73
N TYR A 147 -2.67 16.03 18.47
CA TYR A 147 -3.07 14.67 18.09
C TYR A 147 -1.91 13.69 18.05
N LYS A 148 -0.65 14.14 18.07
CA LYS A 148 0.54 13.26 18.10
C LYS A 148 0.44 12.09 17.10
N MET A 149 -0.09 12.42 15.92
CA MET A 149 -0.24 11.49 14.80
C MET A 149 0.75 11.88 13.73
N TYR A 150 1.52 10.89 13.27
CA TYR A 150 2.53 11.08 12.23
C TYR A 150 2.28 10.11 11.09
N ARG A 151 2.80 10.43 9.93
CA ARG A 151 2.88 9.56 8.78
C ARG A 151 4.34 9.33 8.47
N CYS A 152 4.68 8.08 8.26
CA CYS A 152 6.00 7.65 7.86
C CYS A 152 5.90 6.87 6.54
N ILE A 153 6.54 7.39 5.49
CA ILE A 153 6.70 6.67 4.23
C ILE A 153 8.11 6.10 4.21
N ALA A 154 8.21 4.79 4.37
CA ALA A 154 9.49 4.07 4.33
C ALA A 154 9.75 3.56 2.90
N ARG A 155 10.81 4.05 2.26
CA ARG A 155 11.19 3.76 0.88
C ARG A 155 12.33 2.77 0.84
N TYR A 156 12.19 1.73 0.03
CA TYR A 156 13.21 0.68 -0.12
C TYR A 156 13.56 0.47 -1.60
N GLY A 157 14.84 0.35 -1.90
CA GLY A 157 15.34 -0.09 -3.20
C GLY A 157 15.24 -1.61 -3.36
N TYR A 158 15.49 -2.12 -4.56
CA TYR A 158 15.39 -3.56 -4.84
C TYR A 158 16.54 -4.39 -4.24
N ARG A 159 17.67 -3.79 -3.86
CA ARG A 159 18.76 -4.48 -3.11
C ARG A 159 18.81 -4.10 -1.63
N ASP A 160 17.92 -3.24 -1.16
CA ASP A 160 17.94 -2.84 0.24
C ASP A 160 17.64 -4.03 1.13
N MET A 161 18.55 -4.29 2.08
CA MET A 161 18.30 -5.28 3.10
C MET A 161 17.12 -4.84 3.95
N ARG A 162 16.31 -5.85 4.29
CA ARG A 162 15.14 -5.68 5.14
C ARG A 162 15.64 -5.45 6.55
N ILE A 163 15.22 -4.32 7.10
CA ILE A 163 15.52 -3.94 8.47
C ILE A 163 14.65 -4.79 9.38
N GLY A 164 15.23 -5.35 10.45
CA GLY A 164 14.44 -6.08 11.45
C GLY A 164 13.44 -5.16 12.15
N ASN A 165 12.40 -5.70 12.80
CA ASN A 165 11.37 -4.85 13.42
C ASN A 165 11.95 -3.89 14.47
N GLU A 166 12.82 -4.40 15.34
CA GLU A 166 13.44 -3.60 16.40
C GLU A 166 14.33 -2.49 15.80
N GLU A 167 15.11 -2.83 14.78
CA GLU A 167 15.91 -1.84 14.05
C GLU A 167 15.02 -0.80 13.35
N PHE A 168 13.89 -1.24 12.75
CA PHE A 168 12.95 -0.35 12.09
C PHE A 168 12.31 0.62 13.09
N GLU A 169 11.90 0.12 14.26
CA GLU A 169 11.40 0.95 15.36
C GLU A 169 12.45 1.99 15.80
N LEU A 170 13.72 1.58 15.96
CA LEU A 170 14.80 2.48 16.32
C LEU A 170 15.02 3.58 15.28
N PHE A 171 15.13 3.21 14.00
CA PHE A 171 15.28 4.19 12.91
C PHE A 171 14.07 5.11 12.79
N LEU A 172 12.86 4.59 12.93
CA LEU A 172 11.64 5.39 12.92
C LEU A 172 11.66 6.44 14.04
N MET A 173 12.04 6.03 15.24
CA MET A 173 12.11 6.91 16.41
C MET A 173 13.19 7.98 16.26
N GLU A 174 14.35 7.64 15.73
CA GLU A 174 15.41 8.61 15.44
C GLU A 174 14.95 9.64 14.42
N ASN A 175 14.34 9.20 13.32
CA ASN A 175 13.80 10.09 12.30
C ASN A 175 12.66 10.97 12.84
N LEU A 176 11.79 10.44 13.70
CA LEU A 176 10.73 11.22 14.35
C LEU A 176 11.31 12.31 15.26
N LYS A 177 12.36 12.00 16.03
CA LYS A 177 13.05 12.99 16.86
C LYS A 177 13.69 14.09 16.01
N ASN A 178 14.32 13.73 14.90
CA ASN A 178 14.90 14.70 13.96
C ASN A 178 13.82 15.54 13.25
N PHE A 179 12.67 14.95 12.94
CA PHE A 179 11.53 15.68 12.40
C PHE A 179 10.98 16.71 13.40
N ILE A 180 10.77 16.32 14.66
CA ILE A 180 10.29 17.22 15.72
C ILE A 180 11.28 18.36 15.95
N ARG A 181 12.58 18.07 15.97
CA ARG A 181 13.65 19.09 15.99
C ARG A 181 13.54 20.05 14.81
N ASN A 182 13.49 19.55 13.58
CA ASN A 182 13.44 20.46 12.43
C ASN A 182 12.18 21.36 12.47
N GLU A 183 11.03 20.81 12.88
CA GLU A 183 9.77 21.57 13.02
C GLU A 183 9.86 22.62 14.15
N SER A 184 10.48 22.31 15.29
CA SER A 184 10.66 23.27 16.39
C SER A 184 11.63 24.41 16.03
N TRP A 185 12.69 24.11 15.26
CA TRP A 185 13.64 25.12 14.78
C TRP A 185 13.00 26.11 13.82
N GLU A 186 12.06 25.66 12.97
CA GLU A 186 11.30 26.53 12.08
C GLU A 186 10.31 27.44 12.84
N GLU A 187 9.76 26.97 13.96
CA GLU A 187 8.78 27.71 14.77
C GLU A 187 9.41 28.55 15.90
N GLY A 188 10.67 28.28 16.27
CA GLY A 188 11.41 29.02 17.30
C GLY A 188 11.04 28.67 18.75
N ASP A 189 10.39 27.53 19.01
CA ASP A 189 9.98 27.08 20.35
C ASP A 189 10.73 25.80 20.78
N SER A 190 11.87 25.99 21.45
CA SER A 190 12.71 24.90 21.94
C SER A 190 12.15 24.18 23.17
N SER A 191 11.23 24.81 23.90
CA SER A 191 10.68 24.24 25.14
C SER A 191 9.70 23.10 24.88
N VAL A 192 8.88 23.25 23.83
CA VAL A 192 7.90 22.24 23.40
C VAL A 192 8.58 21.03 22.75
N GLU A 193 9.74 21.24 22.12
CA GLU A 193 10.54 20.17 21.50
C GLU A 193 10.94 19.09 22.51
N GLU A 194 11.56 19.50 23.63
CA GLU A 194 12.07 18.56 24.63
C GLU A 194 10.93 17.75 25.28
N GLU A 195 9.79 18.39 25.53
CA GLU A 195 8.61 17.74 26.08
C GLU A 195 8.01 16.72 25.10
N GLU A 196 7.90 17.07 23.81
CA GLU A 196 7.36 16.18 22.79
C GLU A 196 8.27 14.96 22.55
N ILE A 197 9.59 15.18 22.47
CA ILE A 197 10.57 14.09 22.35
C ILE A 197 10.51 13.17 23.57
N ARG A 198 10.47 13.73 24.78
CA ARG A 198 10.36 12.93 26.01
C ARG A 198 9.07 12.12 26.07
N PHE A 199 7.96 12.71 25.61
CA PHE A 199 6.68 12.01 25.52
C PHE A 199 6.72 10.86 24.50
N LEU A 200 7.38 11.07 23.37
CA LEU A 200 7.57 10.05 22.34
C LEU A 200 8.39 8.87 22.87
N GLU A 201 9.50 9.13 23.57
CA GLU A 201 10.33 8.08 24.18
C GLU A 201 9.56 7.29 25.24
N LYS A 202 8.84 7.98 26.13
CA LYS A 202 7.96 7.33 27.11
C LYS A 202 6.87 6.47 26.45
N SER A 203 6.33 6.93 25.33
CA SER A 203 5.31 6.17 24.58
C SER A 203 5.90 4.90 23.95
N ARG A 204 7.15 4.94 23.47
CA ARG A 204 7.86 3.72 23.01
C ARG A 204 8.11 2.74 24.17
N GLU A 205 8.56 3.23 25.32
CA GLU A 205 8.84 2.40 26.51
C GLU A 205 7.60 1.69 27.05
N ALA A 206 6.43 2.33 26.93
CA ALA A 206 5.15 1.72 27.30
C ALA A 206 4.74 0.55 26.37
N GLY A 207 5.38 0.41 25.21
CA GLY A 207 5.20 -0.70 24.27
C GLY A 207 4.79 -0.25 22.87
N VAL A 208 5.20 -1.04 21.88
CA VAL A 208 4.87 -0.83 20.46
C VAL A 208 3.85 -1.87 20.02
N VAL A 209 2.74 -1.41 19.44
CA VAL A 209 1.67 -2.24 18.89
C VAL A 209 1.56 -2.00 17.38
N TYR A 210 1.51 -3.10 16.65
CA TYR A 210 1.45 -3.11 15.20
C TYR A 210 0.01 -3.31 14.76
N LEU A 211 -0.58 -2.35 14.07
CA LEU A 211 -1.92 -2.44 13.52
C LEU A 211 -1.82 -2.73 12.02
N LEU A 212 -2.34 -3.87 11.59
CA LEU A 212 -2.43 -4.26 10.18
C LEU A 212 -3.89 -4.26 9.74
N GLY A 213 -4.19 -3.49 8.70
CA GLY A 213 -5.48 -3.57 8.01
C GLY A 213 -5.54 -4.81 7.13
N HIS A 214 -6.49 -5.69 7.39
CA HIS A 214 -6.81 -6.82 6.53
C HIS A 214 -8.10 -6.55 5.76
N SER A 215 -7.95 -6.08 4.53
CA SER A 215 -9.09 -5.79 3.67
C SER A 215 -9.47 -6.99 2.78
N GLY A 216 -10.62 -7.58 3.06
CA GLY A 216 -11.27 -8.52 2.15
C GLY A 216 -11.96 -7.75 1.01
N VAL A 217 -12.02 -8.33 -0.19
CA VAL A 217 -12.77 -7.75 -1.31
C VAL A 217 -13.96 -8.65 -1.61
N ARG A 218 -15.17 -8.08 -1.67
CA ARG A 218 -16.41 -8.75 -2.04
C ARG A 218 -17.08 -7.99 -3.17
N ALA A 219 -17.77 -8.69 -4.06
CA ALA A 219 -18.58 -8.02 -5.07
C ALA A 219 -19.79 -7.31 -4.44
N SER A 220 -20.08 -6.08 -4.87
CA SER A 220 -21.29 -5.37 -4.48
C SER A 220 -22.57 -6.12 -4.90
N GLU A 221 -23.66 -5.95 -4.15
CA GLU A 221 -24.96 -6.59 -4.41
C GLU A 221 -25.55 -6.21 -5.77
N ASN A 222 -25.18 -5.07 -6.35
CA ASN A 222 -25.67 -4.68 -7.68
C ASN A 222 -24.74 -5.15 -8.84
N SER A 223 -23.72 -5.94 -8.53
CA SER A 223 -22.76 -6.43 -9.55
C SER A 223 -23.32 -7.56 -10.40
N SER A 224 -22.89 -7.62 -11.67
CA SER A 224 -23.21 -8.70 -12.60
C SER A 224 -22.77 -10.07 -12.05
N LEU A 225 -23.47 -11.14 -12.45
CA LEU A 225 -23.16 -12.51 -12.02
C LEU A 225 -21.70 -12.90 -12.33
N LEU A 226 -21.19 -12.52 -13.51
CA LEU A 226 -19.79 -12.76 -13.89
C LEU A 226 -18.82 -12.07 -12.92
N LYS A 227 -19.06 -10.81 -12.57
CA LYS A 227 -18.22 -10.08 -11.61
C LYS A 227 -18.27 -10.70 -10.22
N ARG A 228 -19.46 -11.15 -9.77
CA ARG A 228 -19.61 -11.87 -8.50
C ARG A 228 -18.81 -13.17 -8.48
N VAL A 229 -18.84 -13.95 -9.55
CA VAL A 229 -18.05 -15.20 -9.66
C VAL A 229 -16.55 -14.90 -9.62
N ILE A 230 -16.09 -13.92 -10.41
CA ILE A 230 -14.68 -13.54 -10.46
C ILE A 230 -14.18 -13.07 -9.11
N VAL A 231 -14.88 -12.16 -8.43
CA VAL A 231 -14.41 -11.55 -7.18
C VAL A 231 -14.55 -12.51 -5.99
N ASN A 232 -15.71 -13.16 -5.83
CA ASN A 232 -15.98 -13.92 -4.61
C ASN A 232 -15.37 -15.34 -4.63
N TYR A 233 -15.12 -15.91 -5.82
CA TYR A 233 -14.59 -17.27 -5.93
C TYR A 233 -13.18 -17.29 -6.54
N VAL A 234 -13.02 -16.78 -7.77
CA VAL A 234 -11.72 -16.87 -8.47
C VAL A 234 -10.65 -16.08 -7.73
N TYR A 235 -10.91 -14.81 -7.41
CA TYR A 235 -9.96 -13.99 -6.68
C TYR A 235 -9.75 -14.47 -5.24
N ASP A 236 -10.80 -14.90 -4.52
CA ASP A 236 -10.64 -15.42 -3.16
C ASP A 236 -9.79 -16.70 -3.14
N PHE A 237 -9.98 -17.59 -4.10
CA PHE A 237 -9.12 -18.76 -4.30
C PHE A 237 -7.67 -18.35 -4.58
N LEU A 238 -7.45 -17.43 -5.53
CA LEU A 238 -6.10 -16.93 -5.81
C LEU A 238 -5.47 -16.28 -4.58
N ARG A 239 -6.21 -15.48 -3.82
CA ARG A 239 -5.75 -14.80 -2.61
C ARG A 239 -5.38 -15.76 -1.48
N ARG A 240 -6.07 -16.90 -1.35
CA ARG A 240 -5.74 -17.94 -0.36
C ARG A 240 -4.48 -18.71 -0.73
N ASN A 241 -4.24 -18.92 -2.03
CA ASN A 241 -3.08 -19.66 -2.53
C ASN A 241 -1.83 -18.77 -2.74
N CYS A 242 -2.02 -17.47 -2.95
CA CYS A 242 -0.94 -16.50 -3.12
C CYS A 242 -0.58 -15.83 -1.79
N ARG A 243 0.73 -15.71 -1.51
CA ARG A 243 1.24 -15.05 -0.30
C ARG A 243 0.84 -13.56 -0.28
N GLN A 244 0.32 -13.08 0.84
CA GLN A 244 -0.07 -11.68 1.01
C GLN A 244 1.17 -10.78 1.19
N GLY A 245 1.15 -9.58 0.60
CA GLY A 245 2.30 -8.65 0.62
C GLY A 245 2.74 -8.19 2.01
N PHE A 246 1.83 -8.14 2.99
CA PHE A 246 2.17 -7.73 4.36
C PHE A 246 2.89 -8.80 5.19
N VAL A 247 2.86 -10.08 4.75
CA VAL A 247 3.60 -11.20 5.38
C VAL A 247 5.12 -11.00 5.24
N ASP A 248 5.55 -9.99 4.49
CA ASP A 248 6.96 -9.69 4.24
C ASP A 248 7.58 -8.71 5.23
N LEU A 249 6.77 -8.06 6.07
CA LEU A 249 7.23 -7.02 7.02
C LEU A 249 7.82 -7.59 8.32
N GLN A 250 7.94 -8.92 8.46
CA GLN A 250 8.48 -9.63 9.63
C GLN A 250 7.89 -9.25 11.01
N ILE A 251 6.79 -8.50 11.06
CA ILE A 251 6.16 -7.96 12.26
C ILE A 251 6.02 -9.01 13.38
N PRO A 252 6.37 -8.69 14.64
CA PRO A 252 6.33 -9.67 15.71
C PRO A 252 4.87 -9.99 16.05
N ASN A 253 4.50 -11.27 15.97
CA ASN A 253 3.13 -11.73 16.16
C ASN A 253 2.55 -11.42 17.56
N LYS A 254 3.41 -11.21 18.57
CA LYS A 254 2.97 -10.98 19.96
C LYS A 254 2.24 -9.64 20.14
N ASN A 255 2.60 -8.62 19.36
CA ASN A 255 2.06 -7.26 19.48
C ASN A 255 1.27 -6.85 18.22
N LEU A 256 0.83 -7.83 17.43
CA LEU A 256 0.12 -7.61 16.19
C LEU A 256 -1.40 -7.60 16.41
N LEU A 257 -2.04 -6.50 16.05
CA LEU A 257 -3.49 -6.35 15.99
C LEU A 257 -3.93 -6.29 14.52
N GLN A 258 -4.69 -7.28 14.07
CA GLN A 258 -5.26 -7.30 12.73
C GLN A 258 -6.69 -6.77 12.76
N VAL A 259 -6.96 -5.74 11.96
CA VAL A 259 -8.31 -5.16 11.80
C VAL A 259 -8.86 -5.63 10.46
N GLY A 260 -9.90 -6.47 10.50
CA GLY A 260 -10.60 -6.94 9.30
C GLY A 260 -11.65 -5.94 8.82
N MET A 261 -11.70 -5.67 7.52
CA MET A 261 -12.80 -4.95 6.88
C MET A 261 -13.08 -5.50 5.48
N ASN A 262 -14.35 -5.52 5.07
CA ASN A 262 -14.73 -5.96 3.73
C ASN A 262 -15.01 -4.76 2.84
N TYR A 263 -14.26 -4.64 1.74
CA TYR A 263 -14.53 -3.69 0.67
C TYR A 263 -15.51 -4.29 -0.33
N SER A 264 -16.61 -3.60 -0.59
CA SER A 264 -17.57 -3.95 -1.63
C SER A 264 -17.19 -3.27 -2.94
N VAL A 265 -16.72 -4.05 -3.92
CA VAL A 265 -16.26 -3.59 -5.24
C VAL A 265 -17.27 -3.86 -6.34
#